data_AF-A0A9W9BA52-F1
#
_entry.id   AF-A0A9W9BA52-F1
#
_cell.length_a   1.000
_cell.length_b   1.000
_cell.length_c   1.000
_cell.angle_alpha   90.00
_cell.angle_beta   90.00
_cell.angle_gamma   90.00
#
_symmetry.space_group_name_H-M   'P 1'
#
loop_
_entity.id
_entity.type
_entity.pdbx_description
1 polymer ?
#
loop_
_entity_poly.entity_id
_entity_poly.type
_entity_poly.pdbx_seq_one_letter_code
_entity_poly.pdbx_strand_id
1 'polypeptide(L)'
;MAKYRDNDLIGEISDPQITWDETELERIQSEFKALQKDYNGVDAIDTRNLSKIQQREYCRQLVQGAFQLLHLQPGDYLDCFEACIRKYVVSKLRDIVYLSELHGRYHILPATSVVASIVVKQLRKVNTDGVDEIIYLMMRYKVFEFAHASVKHYNGRGSKIIRTKHVIPNWKPKTLKAEIPGSFGDMGLSWLVLNKSLEMEDTKSQAGIMLKSQMPLLSFTNPTTKKITRQQAVDLVVPHMTKIMRELWSTTTNDECAAALTKEIIIVLPPDMKEWLETWSRQAGKQEVEVWVREATEDLETYEWGETQAMEPICAVINELDELQHSKDITSIAARHKIRDGMAMIRSYIMGMEGKWKEWAYKELSKELLECQAAIATDVSFIRRSLEENDERCWKKRRANMENAANDDGAKTNWLL
;
A
#
# COMPACT_ATOMS: atom_id res chain seq x y z
N MET A 1 20.86 56.04 16.92
CA MET A 1 21.51 54.79 16.44
C MET A 1 21.59 53.81 17.60
N ALA A 2 20.59 52.93 17.73
CA ALA A 2 20.63 51.84 18.71
C ALA A 2 21.27 50.62 18.04
N LYS A 3 22.46 50.23 18.50
CA LYS A 3 23.13 48.98 18.07
C LYS A 3 22.38 47.80 18.70
N TYR A 4 21.59 47.10 17.90
CA TYR A 4 21.06 45.80 18.25
C TYR A 4 22.26 44.84 18.36
N ARG A 5 22.57 44.36 19.57
CA ARG A 5 23.58 43.31 19.78
C ARG A 5 22.95 41.98 19.36
N ASP A 6 23.27 41.52 18.16
CA ASP A 6 23.10 40.14 17.71
C ASP A 6 24.11 39.25 18.46
N ASN A 7 23.72 38.77 19.64
CA ASN A 7 24.39 37.69 20.35
C ASN A 7 23.41 36.52 20.53
N ASP A 8 22.71 36.14 19.46
CA ASP A 8 22.06 34.83 19.42
C ASP A 8 23.15 33.78 19.22
N LEU A 9 23.64 33.26 20.34
CA LEU A 9 24.48 32.07 20.41
C LEU A 9 23.79 30.96 19.61
N ILE A 10 24.37 30.59 18.48
CA ILE A 10 24.09 29.32 17.81
C ILE A 10 24.67 28.24 18.74
N GLY A 11 23.88 27.85 19.73
CA GLY A 11 24.20 26.67 20.52
C GLY A 11 24.08 25.45 19.62
N GLU A 12 25.18 24.73 19.42
CA GLU A 12 25.13 23.36 18.92
C GLU A 12 24.32 22.54 19.94
N ILE A 13 23.08 22.23 19.59
CA ILE A 13 22.22 21.35 20.36
C ILE A 13 22.58 19.93 19.94
N SER A 14 23.48 19.29 20.68
CA SER A 14 23.72 17.86 20.56
C SER A 14 22.44 17.11 20.93
N ASP A 15 22.07 16.11 20.12
CA ASP A 15 20.92 15.26 20.39
C ASP A 15 21.11 14.57 21.76
N PRO A 16 20.15 14.68 22.71
CA PRO A 16 20.20 13.85 23.89
C PRO A 16 20.10 12.38 23.43
N GLN A 17 21.07 11.56 23.82
CA GLN A 17 21.00 10.10 23.65
C GLN A 17 19.91 9.57 24.58
N ILE A 18 18.65 9.69 24.18
CA ILE A 18 17.54 9.12 24.92
C ILE A 18 17.36 7.68 24.44
N THR A 19 18.07 6.75 25.08
CA THR A 19 17.85 5.31 24.95
C THR A 19 16.61 4.93 25.74
N TRP A 20 15.44 5.07 25.14
CA TRP A 20 14.25 4.41 25.68
C TRP A 20 14.43 2.90 25.55
N ASP A 21 14.06 2.16 26.59
CA ASP A 21 13.93 0.71 26.48
C ASP A 21 12.81 0.40 25.46
N GLU A 22 13.04 -0.57 24.58
CA GLU A 22 12.13 -0.95 23.51
C GLU A 22 10.77 -1.42 24.06
N THR A 23 10.78 -1.98 25.27
CA THR A 23 9.56 -2.35 26.01
C THR A 23 8.70 -1.14 26.41
N GLU A 24 9.32 0.00 26.71
CA GLU A 24 8.60 1.22 27.08
C GLU A 24 7.95 1.86 25.85
N LEU A 25 8.61 1.78 24.70
CA LEU A 25 8.05 2.18 23.41
C LEU A 25 6.84 1.32 23.02
N GLU A 26 6.91 0.00 23.22
CA GLU A 26 5.78 -0.91 22.97
C GLU A 26 4.59 -0.65 23.90
N ARG A 27 4.85 -0.35 25.18
CA ARG A 27 3.82 0.06 26.15
C ARG A 27 3.13 1.35 25.68
N ILE A 28 3.91 2.36 25.31
CA ILE A 28 3.42 3.64 24.79
C ILE A 28 2.59 3.42 23.52
N GLN A 29 3.06 2.59 22.58
CA GLN A 29 2.31 2.27 21.36
C GLN A 29 1.00 1.56 21.67
N SER A 30 0.97 0.66 22.66
CA SER A 30 -0.23 -0.06 23.08
C SER A 30 -1.25 0.85 23.78
N GLU A 31 -0.79 1.72 24.69
CA GLU A 31 -1.62 2.75 25.32
C GLU A 31 -2.19 3.72 24.28
N PHE A 32 -1.39 4.09 23.27
CA PHE A 32 -1.82 4.95 22.19
C PHE A 32 -2.79 4.25 21.22
N LYS A 33 -2.61 2.94 20.97
CA LYS A 33 -3.54 2.12 20.18
C LYS A 33 -4.91 2.03 20.83
N ALA A 34 -5.00 2.04 22.17
CA ALA A 34 -6.28 2.12 22.87
C ALA A 34 -7.01 3.47 22.65
N LEU A 35 -6.28 4.53 22.28
CA LEU A 35 -6.85 5.82 21.87
C LEU A 35 -7.23 5.85 20.37
N GLN A 36 -6.80 4.87 19.57
CA GLN A 36 -7.14 4.71 18.15
C GLN A 36 -8.48 3.98 18.02
N LYS A 37 -9.58 4.72 18.03
CA LYS A 37 -10.92 4.20 17.74
C LYS A 37 -11.28 4.47 16.29
N ASP A 38 -11.91 3.51 15.61
CA ASP A 38 -12.22 3.67 14.19
C ASP A 38 -13.12 4.89 13.97
N TYR A 39 -12.67 5.86 13.17
CA TYR A 39 -13.36 7.13 12.95
C TYR A 39 -14.78 6.97 12.38
N ASN A 40 -15.01 5.85 11.68
CA ASN A 40 -16.32 5.42 11.15
C ASN A 40 -16.85 4.15 11.84
N GLY A 41 -16.13 3.62 12.83
CA GLY A 41 -16.51 2.42 13.57
C GLY A 41 -17.51 2.72 14.68
N VAL A 42 -18.18 1.68 15.18
CA VAL A 42 -19.14 1.79 16.29
C VAL A 42 -18.47 2.30 17.58
N ASP A 43 -17.14 2.16 17.66
CA ASP A 43 -16.29 2.60 18.75
C ASP A 43 -15.78 4.05 18.62
N ALA A 44 -16.06 4.76 17.51
CA ALA A 44 -15.64 6.14 17.28
C ALA A 44 -15.98 7.05 18.47
N ILE A 45 -14.99 7.80 18.98
CA ILE A 45 -15.29 8.84 19.98
C ILE A 45 -16.02 9.96 19.28
N ASP A 46 -17.31 10.12 19.57
CA ASP A 46 -18.07 11.28 19.14
C ASP A 46 -17.59 12.53 19.91
N THR A 47 -16.54 13.13 19.36
CA THR A 47 -15.94 14.37 19.88
C THR A 47 -16.92 15.54 19.91
N ARG A 48 -18.08 15.46 19.24
CA ARG A 48 -19.13 16.49 19.27
C ARG A 48 -19.94 16.46 20.57
N ASN A 49 -19.99 15.31 21.25
CA ASN A 49 -20.72 15.12 22.50
C ASN A 49 -19.83 15.22 23.75
N LEU A 50 -18.52 15.42 23.59
CA LEU A 50 -17.62 15.64 24.71
C LEU A 50 -17.79 17.07 25.25
N SER A 51 -17.78 17.20 26.58
CA SER A 51 -17.64 18.52 27.20
C SER A 51 -16.30 19.17 26.83
N LYS A 52 -16.19 20.49 26.92
CA LYS A 52 -14.93 21.22 26.64
C LYS A 52 -13.74 20.71 27.48
N ILE A 53 -14.01 20.27 28.72
CA ILE A 53 -12.99 19.72 29.63
C ILE A 53 -12.54 18.34 29.14
N GLN A 54 -13.48 17.46 28.79
CA GLN A 54 -13.17 16.14 28.23
C GLN A 54 -12.48 16.22 26.87
N GLN A 55 -12.90 17.17 26.02
CA GLN A 55 -12.26 17.43 24.73
C GLN A 55 -10.81 17.89 24.92
N ARG A 56 -10.56 18.80 25.87
CA ARG A 56 -9.21 19.26 26.18
C ARG A 56 -8.33 18.14 26.72
N GLU A 57 -8.85 17.32 27.63
CA GLU A 57 -8.12 16.19 28.21
C GLU A 57 -7.83 15.11 27.16
N TYR A 58 -8.79 14.83 26.28
CA TYR A 58 -8.59 13.95 25.14
C TYR A 58 -7.51 14.49 24.19
N CYS A 59 -7.56 15.76 23.80
CA CYS A 59 -6.51 16.39 23.00
C CYS A 59 -5.13 16.35 23.70
N ARG A 60 -5.09 16.51 25.02
CA ARG A 60 -3.86 16.40 25.81
C ARG A 60 -3.23 15.02 25.70
N GLN A 61 -4.02 13.95 25.89
CA GLN A 61 -3.54 12.57 25.78
C GLN A 61 -3.01 12.26 24.38
N LEU A 62 -3.65 12.80 23.35
CA LEU A 62 -3.25 12.62 21.98
C LEU A 62 -1.93 13.32 21.64
N VAL A 63 -1.81 14.60 22.03
CA VAL A 63 -0.56 15.35 21.89
C VAL A 63 0.55 14.66 22.67
N GLN A 64 0.26 14.15 23.86
CA GLN A 64 1.24 13.41 24.68
C GLN A 64 1.75 12.16 23.97
N GLY A 65 0.86 11.33 23.42
CA GLY A 65 1.28 10.16 22.65
C GLY A 65 2.08 10.53 21.40
N ALA A 66 1.74 11.64 20.71
CA ALA A 66 2.53 12.12 19.59
C ALA A 66 3.94 12.60 19.99
N PHE A 67 4.10 13.24 21.15
CA PHE A 67 5.41 13.58 21.69
C PHE A 67 6.23 12.33 22.03
N GLN A 68 5.59 11.35 22.68
CA GLN A 68 6.23 10.08 23.01
C GLN A 68 6.67 9.30 21.76
N LEU A 69 5.86 9.28 20.70
CA LEU A 69 6.22 8.68 19.41
C LEU A 69 7.41 9.37 18.72
N LEU A 70 7.66 10.65 19.05
CA LEU A 70 8.83 11.40 18.59
C LEU A 70 10.02 11.26 19.54
N HIS A 71 9.91 10.42 20.58
CA HIS A 71 10.88 10.27 21.67
C HIS A 71 11.14 11.57 22.45
N LEU A 72 10.13 12.43 22.56
CA LEU A 72 10.20 13.71 23.26
C LEU A 72 9.38 13.66 24.55
N GLN A 73 9.96 14.14 25.65
CA GLN A 73 9.22 14.32 26.89
C GLN A 73 8.45 15.65 26.84
N PRO A 74 7.12 15.66 27.05
CA PRO A 74 6.34 16.89 27.08
C PRO A 74 6.88 17.95 28.05
N GLY A 75 7.46 17.51 29.19
CA GLY A 75 8.03 18.38 30.21
C GLY A 75 9.19 19.25 29.70
N ASP A 76 10.01 18.70 28.81
CA ASP A 76 11.17 19.39 28.24
C ASP A 76 10.75 20.45 27.19
N TYR A 77 9.50 20.39 26.73
CA TYR A 77 8.94 21.23 25.66
C TYR A 77 7.56 21.75 26.04
N LEU A 78 7.37 22.16 27.30
CA LEU A 78 6.05 22.50 27.87
C LEU A 78 5.28 23.55 27.05
N ASP A 79 5.95 24.59 26.57
CA ASP A 79 5.33 25.64 25.76
C ASP A 79 4.86 25.11 24.40
N CYS A 80 5.59 24.16 23.82
CA CYS A 80 5.22 23.50 22.57
C CYS A 80 4.02 22.59 22.78
N PHE A 81 4.08 21.78 23.84
CA PHE A 81 3.04 20.86 24.23
C PHE A 81 1.70 21.58 24.48
N GLU A 82 1.69 22.63 25.30
CA GLU A 82 0.50 23.45 25.55
C GLU A 82 -0.04 24.12 24.29
N ALA A 83 0.84 24.58 23.39
CA ALA A 83 0.42 25.17 22.13
C ALA A 83 -0.20 24.13 21.17
N CYS A 84 0.29 22.89 21.17
CA CYS A 84 -0.27 21.78 20.39
C CYS A 84 -1.71 21.45 20.85
N ILE A 85 -1.99 21.53 22.14
CA ILE A 85 -3.33 21.28 22.71
C ILE A 85 -4.33 22.37 22.27
N ARG A 86 -3.86 23.59 21.98
CA ARG A 86 -4.72 24.75 21.74
C ARG A 86 -5.05 25.03 20.27
N LYS A 87 -4.39 24.43 19.27
CA LYS A 87 -4.49 24.84 17.85
C LYS A 87 -4.98 23.74 16.88
N TYR A 88 -5.73 24.17 15.85
CA TYR A 88 -6.25 23.35 14.75
C TYR A 88 -5.33 23.37 13.49
N VAL A 89 -5.34 22.28 12.70
CA VAL A 89 -4.28 21.93 11.72
C VAL A 89 -4.50 22.40 10.29
N VAL A 90 -5.74 22.64 9.86
CA VAL A 90 -6.09 22.55 8.43
C VAL A 90 -5.55 23.70 7.56
N SER A 91 -5.35 24.92 8.09
CA SER A 91 -4.97 26.09 7.28
C SER A 91 -3.47 26.19 6.92
N LYS A 92 -2.57 25.52 7.64
CA LYS A 92 -1.11 25.73 7.51
C LYS A 92 -0.40 24.85 6.49
N LEU A 93 -1.04 23.77 6.05
CA LEU A 93 -0.45 22.83 5.10
C LEU A 93 -0.28 23.46 3.70
N ARG A 94 -1.26 24.25 3.26
CA ARG A 94 -1.23 24.91 1.93
C ARG A 94 -0.07 25.91 1.81
N ASP A 95 0.21 26.68 2.86
CA ASP A 95 1.31 27.65 2.89
C ASP A 95 2.67 26.99 2.69
N ILE A 96 2.85 25.78 3.22
CA ILE A 96 4.11 25.02 3.11
C ILE A 96 4.29 24.41 1.74
N VAL A 97 3.21 23.91 1.13
CA VAL A 97 3.25 23.44 -0.25
C VAL A 97 3.69 24.60 -1.14
N TYR A 98 3.08 25.76 -0.98
CA TYR A 98 3.43 26.96 -1.75
C TYR A 98 4.91 27.33 -1.56
N LEU A 99 5.40 27.47 -0.33
CA LEU A 99 6.80 27.85 -0.06
C LEU A 99 7.80 26.79 -0.54
N SER A 100 7.46 25.51 -0.38
CA SER A 100 8.30 24.40 -0.81
C SER A 100 8.40 24.31 -2.33
N GLU A 101 7.29 24.50 -3.04
CA GLU A 101 7.28 24.61 -4.50
C GLU A 101 7.95 25.89 -5.01
N LEU A 102 7.83 27.01 -4.31
CA LEU A 102 8.44 28.27 -4.71
C LEU A 102 9.98 28.23 -4.62
N HIS A 103 10.51 27.61 -3.56
CA HIS A 103 11.96 27.61 -3.30
C HIS A 103 12.67 26.30 -3.67
N GLY A 104 11.94 25.28 -4.14
CA GLY A 104 12.49 23.97 -4.50
C GLY A 104 13.12 23.19 -3.34
N ARG A 105 12.79 23.54 -2.10
CA ARG A 105 13.33 22.91 -0.88
C ARG A 105 12.21 22.57 0.08
N TYR A 106 12.41 21.53 0.89
CA TYR A 106 11.44 21.18 1.92
C TYR A 106 11.39 22.27 2.99
N HIS A 107 10.18 22.60 3.43
CA HIS A 107 9.93 23.42 4.61
C HIS A 107 9.25 22.60 5.68
N ILE A 108 9.71 22.75 6.92
CA ILE A 108 9.17 22.07 8.08
C ILE A 108 7.99 22.89 8.60
N LEU A 109 6.86 22.20 8.81
CA LEU A 109 5.70 22.76 9.48
C LEU A 109 6.04 23.21 10.90
N PRO A 110 5.32 24.18 11.46
CA PRO A 110 5.38 24.48 12.87
C PRO A 110 5.07 23.25 13.73
N ALA A 111 5.71 23.10 14.88
CA ALA A 111 5.58 21.93 15.76
C ALA A 111 4.11 21.56 16.03
N THR A 112 3.32 22.58 16.37
CA THR A 112 1.87 22.44 16.59
C THR A 112 1.13 21.81 15.42
N SER A 113 1.50 22.14 14.18
CA SER A 113 0.88 21.59 12.98
C SER A 113 1.38 20.18 12.69
N VAL A 114 2.67 19.89 12.88
CA VAL A 114 3.21 18.53 12.67
C VAL A 114 2.63 17.55 13.67
N VAL A 115 2.69 17.88 14.97
CA VAL A 115 2.19 17.04 16.05
C VAL A 115 0.71 16.77 15.87
N ALA A 116 -0.08 17.80 15.62
CA ALA A 116 -1.51 17.59 15.43
C ALA A 116 -1.83 16.85 14.13
N SER A 117 -0.95 16.89 13.11
CA SER A 117 -1.11 16.02 11.94
C SER A 117 -0.70 14.57 12.18
N ILE A 118 0.28 14.31 13.05
CA ILE A 118 0.60 12.96 13.54
C ILE A 118 -0.60 12.40 14.30
N VAL A 119 -1.18 13.21 15.20
CA VAL A 119 -2.40 12.88 15.93
C VAL A 119 -3.54 12.55 14.96
N VAL A 120 -3.80 13.39 13.96
CA VAL A 120 -4.86 13.14 12.97
C VAL A 120 -4.61 11.86 12.16
N LYS A 121 -3.38 11.65 11.68
CA LYS A 121 -3.01 10.45 10.90
C LYS A 121 -3.20 9.18 11.73
N GLN A 122 -2.75 9.19 12.99
CA GLN A 122 -2.81 8.04 13.87
C GLN A 122 -4.21 7.77 14.41
N LEU A 123 -4.99 8.81 14.72
CA LEU A 123 -6.35 8.68 15.24
C LEU A 123 -7.35 8.16 14.22
N ARG A 124 -7.22 8.59 12.98
CA ARG A 124 -8.29 8.39 12.00
C ARG A 124 -8.17 7.09 11.24
N LYS A 125 -7.09 6.31 11.43
CA LYS A 125 -6.67 5.24 10.50
C LYS A 125 -6.99 5.61 9.05
N VAL A 126 -6.77 6.89 8.66
CA VAL A 126 -7.21 7.33 7.32
C VAL A 126 -6.46 6.43 6.37
N ASN A 127 -7.21 5.63 5.61
CA ASN A 127 -6.63 4.74 4.63
C ASN A 127 -5.77 5.63 3.73
N THR A 128 -4.45 5.46 3.84
CA THR A 128 -3.47 6.36 3.20
C THR A 128 -3.28 5.97 1.75
N ASP A 129 -4.38 5.65 1.08
CA ASP A 129 -4.47 5.21 -0.32
C ASP A 129 -4.09 6.37 -1.26
N GLY A 130 -3.73 7.54 -0.71
CA GLY A 130 -3.30 8.73 -1.42
C GLY A 130 -4.45 9.58 -1.94
N VAL A 131 -5.71 9.19 -1.68
CA VAL A 131 -6.89 9.90 -2.18
C VAL A 131 -7.16 11.20 -1.41
N ASP A 132 -6.77 11.29 -0.13
CA ASP A 132 -6.82 12.54 0.64
C ASP A 132 -5.65 13.45 0.23
N GLU A 133 -5.98 14.54 -0.45
CA GLU A 133 -5.04 15.59 -0.89
C GLU A 133 -4.11 16.03 0.25
N ILE A 134 -4.62 16.16 1.47
CA ILE A 134 -3.85 16.62 2.62
C ILE A 134 -2.76 15.60 3.00
N ILE A 135 -3.11 14.32 3.05
CA ILE A 135 -2.17 13.24 3.39
C ILE A 135 -1.12 13.07 2.29
N TYR A 136 -1.54 13.14 1.03
CA TYR A 136 -0.63 13.12 -0.11
C TYR A 136 0.42 14.24 0.01
N LEU A 137 -0.02 15.47 0.31
CA LEU A 137 0.89 16.59 0.51
C LEU A 137 1.82 16.37 1.71
N MET A 138 1.32 15.83 2.82
CA MET A 138 2.15 15.52 3.98
C MET A 138 3.27 14.51 3.70
N MET A 139 2.95 13.46 2.95
CA MET A 139 3.93 12.44 2.53
C MET A 139 4.91 13.01 1.51
N ARG A 140 4.40 13.71 0.50
CA ARG A 140 5.21 14.34 -0.55
C ARG A 140 6.23 15.33 0.02
N TYR A 141 5.85 16.10 1.03
CA TYR A 141 6.72 17.09 1.67
C TYR A 141 7.42 16.59 2.93
N LYS A 142 7.44 15.25 3.14
CA LYS A 142 8.21 14.61 4.23
C LYS A 142 7.93 15.18 5.61
N VAL A 143 6.69 15.62 5.86
CA VAL A 143 6.29 16.30 7.10
C VAL A 143 6.62 15.48 8.35
N PHE A 144 6.44 14.16 8.26
CA PHE A 144 6.72 13.24 9.37
C PHE A 144 8.22 12.99 9.60
N GLU A 145 9.03 12.99 8.54
CA GLU A 145 10.49 12.79 8.66
C GLU A 145 11.13 13.93 9.46
N PHE A 146 10.61 15.16 9.30
CA PHE A 146 11.08 16.37 9.98
C PHE A 146 10.32 16.72 11.26
N ALA A 147 9.46 15.83 11.77
CA ALA A 147 8.61 16.13 12.91
C ALA A 147 9.38 16.43 14.20
N HIS A 148 10.41 15.63 14.48
CA HIS A 148 11.28 15.83 15.64
C HIS A 148 11.99 17.20 15.60
N ALA A 149 12.53 17.57 14.43
CA ALA A 149 13.16 18.87 14.21
C ALA A 149 12.20 20.03 14.47
N SER A 150 10.95 19.88 14.03
CA SER A 150 9.90 20.88 14.24
C SER A 150 9.66 21.16 15.72
N VAL A 151 9.56 20.11 16.54
CA VAL A 151 9.33 20.25 17.99
C VAL A 151 10.54 20.85 18.70
N LYS A 152 11.75 20.40 18.37
CA LYS A 152 13.00 20.91 18.96
C LYS A 152 13.20 22.41 18.75
N HIS A 153 12.82 22.92 17.58
CA HIS A 153 13.01 24.33 17.24
C HIS A 153 11.81 25.22 17.57
N TYR A 154 10.84 24.73 18.33
CA TYR A 154 9.73 25.55 18.81
C TYR A 154 10.20 26.56 19.85
N ASN A 155 9.95 27.86 19.63
CA ASN A 155 10.45 28.94 20.49
C ASN A 155 9.35 29.85 21.09
N GLY A 156 8.09 29.39 21.10
CA GLY A 156 6.95 30.11 21.71
C GLY A 156 6.52 31.41 21.02
N ARG A 157 7.40 32.09 20.28
CA ARG A 157 7.17 33.39 19.62
C ARG A 157 6.44 33.28 18.27
N GLY A 158 5.70 32.19 18.08
CA GLY A 158 4.91 31.94 16.89
C GLY A 158 5.43 30.78 16.06
N SER A 159 4.49 30.19 15.33
CA SER A 159 4.66 29.09 14.40
C SER A 159 5.50 29.51 13.19
N LYS A 160 6.83 29.47 13.31
CA LYS A 160 7.77 29.74 12.22
C LYS A 160 7.91 28.50 11.34
N ILE A 161 7.91 28.73 10.02
CA ILE A 161 8.20 27.71 9.02
C ILE A 161 9.72 27.65 8.87
N ILE A 162 10.30 26.47 9.02
CA ILE A 162 11.76 26.30 9.02
C ILE A 162 12.17 25.76 7.65
N ARG A 163 13.09 26.44 6.97
CA ARG A 163 13.61 25.98 5.67
C ARG A 163 14.70 24.92 5.91
N THR A 164 14.64 23.82 5.16
CA THR A 164 15.68 22.76 5.22
C THR A 164 16.74 22.93 4.13
N LYS A 165 17.86 22.22 4.29
CA LYS A 165 18.89 22.05 3.25
C LYS A 165 18.45 21.06 2.15
N HIS A 166 17.47 20.20 2.42
CA HIS A 166 17.04 19.14 1.50
C HIS A 166 16.26 19.70 0.30
N VAL A 167 16.70 19.33 -0.90
CA VAL A 167 16.10 19.72 -2.18
C VAL A 167 14.97 18.75 -2.54
N ILE A 168 13.90 19.27 -3.13
CA ILE A 168 12.79 18.44 -3.61
C ILE A 168 13.26 17.71 -4.90
N PRO A 169 13.22 16.37 -4.96
CA PRO A 169 13.61 15.62 -6.15
C PRO A 169 12.76 16.03 -7.36
N ASN A 170 13.39 16.12 -8.53
CA ASN A 170 12.74 16.45 -9.80
C ASN A 170 12.02 17.82 -9.82
N TRP A 171 12.37 18.73 -8.91
CA TRP A 171 11.79 20.06 -8.91
C TRP A 171 12.22 20.84 -10.16
N LYS A 172 11.23 21.33 -10.91
CA LYS A 172 11.40 22.31 -11.97
C LYS A 172 10.78 23.62 -11.51
N PRO A 173 11.43 24.78 -11.72
CA PRO A 173 10.85 26.06 -11.36
C PRO A 173 9.52 26.20 -12.10
N LYS A 174 8.40 26.16 -11.37
CA LYS A 174 7.12 26.56 -11.93
C LYS A 174 7.15 28.08 -12.03
N THR A 175 6.96 28.61 -13.23
CA THR A 175 6.62 30.03 -13.44
C THR A 175 5.22 30.28 -12.88
N LEU A 176 5.10 30.27 -11.55
CA LEU A 176 3.88 30.62 -10.84
C LEU A 176 3.64 32.12 -11.07
N LYS A 177 2.59 32.46 -11.83
CA LYS A 177 2.01 33.81 -11.79
C LYS A 177 1.60 34.03 -10.34
N ALA A 178 2.26 34.98 -9.67
CA ALA A 178 2.13 35.23 -8.24
C ALA A 178 0.75 35.81 -7.90
N GLU A 179 -0.30 34.99 -7.93
CA GLU A 179 -1.50 35.27 -7.15
C GLU A 179 -1.20 34.84 -5.72
N ILE A 180 -0.83 35.81 -4.89
CA ILE A 180 -0.66 35.62 -3.45
C ILE A 180 -2.05 35.20 -2.90
N PRO A 181 -2.20 34.00 -2.32
CA PRO A 181 -3.46 33.58 -1.72
C PRO A 181 -4.01 34.63 -0.75
N GLY A 182 -5.21 35.17 -0.98
CA GLY A 182 -5.80 36.24 -0.16
C GLY A 182 -6.05 35.90 1.32
N SER A 183 -5.80 34.66 1.74
CA SER A 183 -6.00 34.13 3.09
C SER A 183 -4.91 34.54 4.12
N PHE A 184 -3.86 35.26 3.71
CA PHE A 184 -2.71 35.53 4.59
C PHE A 184 -2.94 36.60 5.68
N GLY A 185 -3.91 37.51 5.48
CA GLY A 185 -4.13 38.64 6.39
C GLY A 185 -4.82 38.29 7.72
N ASP A 186 -5.66 37.26 7.73
CA ASP A 186 -6.64 37.05 8.81
C ASP A 186 -6.11 36.23 10.00
N MET A 187 -4.85 35.78 9.97
CA MET A 187 -4.28 34.88 10.97
C MET A 187 -3.22 35.50 11.91
N GLY A 188 -3.03 36.83 11.89
CA GLY A 188 -2.17 37.53 12.87
C GLY A 188 -0.70 37.09 12.86
N LEU A 189 -0.22 36.51 11.76
CA LEU A 189 1.19 36.10 11.60
C LEU A 189 1.95 37.24 10.93
N SER A 190 2.60 38.10 11.73
CA SER A 190 3.61 39.00 11.20
C SER A 190 4.72 38.15 10.54
N TRP A 191 4.85 38.28 9.23
CA TRP A 191 5.83 37.57 8.42
C TRP A 191 7.25 37.88 8.90
N LEU A 192 7.88 36.91 9.54
CA LEU A 192 9.32 36.84 9.70
C LEU A 192 9.77 35.53 9.06
N VAL A 193 9.71 35.49 7.73
CA VAL A 193 10.52 34.54 6.96
C VAL A 193 11.95 34.96 7.22
N LEU A 194 12.64 34.22 8.08
CA LEU A 194 14.06 34.45 8.33
C LEU A 194 14.80 34.09 7.04
N ASN A 195 15.23 35.10 6.27
CA ASN A 195 16.07 34.89 5.09
C ASN A 195 17.44 34.28 5.43
N LYS A 196 17.78 34.19 6.73
CA LYS A 196 18.93 33.48 7.25
C LYS A 196 18.56 31.99 7.37
N SER A 197 19.10 31.16 6.48
CA SER A 197 18.95 29.71 6.57
C SER A 197 19.57 29.21 7.86
N LEU A 198 18.77 28.63 8.75
CA LEU A 198 19.31 27.87 9.87
C LEU A 198 19.86 26.56 9.31
N GLU A 199 21.15 26.32 9.51
CA GLU A 199 21.82 25.13 9.01
C GLU A 199 21.50 23.93 9.90
N MET A 200 20.89 22.89 9.33
CA MET A 200 20.64 21.63 10.03
C MET A 200 21.57 20.55 9.46
N GLU A 201 22.36 19.91 10.32
CA GLU A 201 23.12 18.69 9.98
C GLU A 201 22.22 17.45 10.04
N ASP A 202 22.65 16.40 9.32
CA ASP A 202 21.92 15.16 9.06
C ASP A 202 21.54 14.41 10.35
N THR A 203 20.43 14.80 10.98
CA THR A 203 19.75 13.94 11.94
C THR A 203 19.05 12.84 11.16
N LYS A 204 19.67 11.65 11.10
CA LYS A 204 19.03 10.43 10.61
C LYS A 204 17.77 10.18 11.44
N SER A 205 16.64 10.68 10.96
CA SER A 205 15.33 10.43 11.55
C SER A 205 15.08 8.92 11.59
N GLN A 206 15.09 8.34 12.80
CA GLN A 206 14.84 6.91 13.02
C GLN A 206 13.41 6.50 12.60
N ALA A 207 12.52 7.45 12.29
CA ALA A 207 11.22 7.18 11.68
C ALA A 207 11.36 6.46 10.31
N GLY A 208 12.48 6.64 9.60
CA GLY A 208 12.79 5.89 8.38
C GLY A 208 13.35 4.48 8.62
N ILE A 209 13.86 4.20 9.82
CA ILE A 209 14.43 2.89 10.20
C ILE A 209 13.31 1.89 10.51
N MET A 210 12.15 2.35 11.01
CA MET A 210 10.95 1.51 11.19
C MET A 210 10.41 0.90 9.89
N LEU A 211 10.82 1.38 8.71
CA LEU A 211 10.30 0.92 7.42
C LEU A 211 11.28 0.02 6.62
N LYS A 212 12.50 -0.25 7.12
CA LYS A 212 13.57 -0.85 6.30
C LYS A 212 14.42 -1.97 6.92
N SER A 213 13.96 -2.68 7.95
CA SER A 213 14.68 -3.88 8.42
C SER A 213 14.33 -5.11 7.58
N GLN A 214 15.06 -5.36 6.49
CA GLN A 214 15.09 -6.68 5.85
C GLN A 214 16.17 -7.52 6.53
N MET A 215 15.78 -8.54 7.31
CA MET A 215 16.68 -9.62 7.71
C MET A 215 16.70 -10.71 6.63
N PRO A 216 17.83 -11.42 6.43
CA PRO A 216 17.86 -12.62 5.60
C PRO A 216 17.00 -13.70 6.26
N LEU A 217 15.96 -14.16 5.57
CA LEU A 217 15.13 -15.27 6.01
C LEU A 217 15.92 -16.58 5.87
N LEU A 218 16.19 -17.24 7.00
CA LEU A 218 16.65 -18.64 7.01
C LEU A 218 15.49 -19.52 6.53
N SER A 219 15.72 -20.28 5.47
CA SER A 219 14.77 -21.27 4.97
C SER A 219 14.84 -22.53 5.83
N PHE A 220 13.76 -22.84 6.54
CA PHE A 220 13.59 -24.11 7.24
C PHE A 220 12.74 -25.05 6.39
N THR A 221 13.17 -26.30 6.30
CA THR A 221 12.47 -27.35 5.54
C THR A 221 12.00 -28.43 6.50
N ASN A 222 10.69 -28.69 6.54
CA ASN A 222 10.15 -29.83 7.25
C ASN A 222 9.85 -30.97 6.27
N PRO A 223 10.36 -32.19 6.51
CA PRO A 223 9.97 -33.35 5.73
C PRO A 223 8.52 -33.69 6.08
N THR A 224 7.62 -33.53 5.12
CA THR A 224 6.23 -34.01 5.24
C THR A 224 6.07 -35.27 4.42
N THR A 225 5.52 -36.32 4.99
CA THR A 225 5.17 -37.53 4.25
C THR A 225 3.77 -37.36 3.69
N LYS A 226 3.64 -37.36 2.36
CA LYS A 226 2.34 -37.41 1.68
C LYS A 226 2.06 -38.82 1.19
N LYS A 227 0.77 -39.14 1.05
CA LYS A 227 0.27 -40.43 0.58
C LYS A 227 -0.82 -40.21 -0.46
N ILE A 228 -0.80 -41.00 -1.51
CA ILE A 228 -1.90 -41.10 -2.48
C ILE A 228 -2.31 -42.55 -2.66
N THR A 229 -3.62 -42.77 -2.74
CA THR A 229 -4.21 -44.08 -3.03
C THR A 229 -4.58 -44.17 -4.51
N ARG A 230 -4.62 -45.40 -5.05
CA ARG A 230 -5.06 -45.67 -6.43
C ARG A 230 -6.41 -45.05 -6.72
N GLN A 231 -7.40 -45.20 -5.82
CA GLN A 231 -8.73 -44.63 -6.02
C GLN A 231 -8.69 -43.10 -6.15
N GLN A 232 -7.92 -42.41 -5.32
CA GLN A 232 -7.78 -40.95 -5.41
C GLN A 232 -7.12 -40.52 -6.72
N ALA A 233 -6.09 -41.24 -7.17
CA ALA A 233 -5.46 -40.98 -8.46
C ALA A 233 -6.43 -41.19 -9.64
N VAL A 234 -7.22 -42.27 -9.59
CA VAL A 234 -8.26 -42.57 -10.59
C VAL A 234 -9.31 -41.47 -10.64
N ASP A 235 -9.83 -41.05 -9.48
CA ASP A 235 -10.86 -40.01 -9.39
C ASP A 235 -10.38 -38.65 -9.94
N LEU A 236 -9.08 -38.37 -9.83
CA LEU A 236 -8.46 -37.17 -10.40
C LEU A 236 -8.32 -37.26 -11.93
N VAL A 237 -7.92 -38.40 -12.46
CA VAL A 237 -7.51 -38.53 -13.88
C VAL A 237 -8.67 -38.86 -14.81
N VAL A 238 -9.64 -39.68 -14.38
CA VAL A 238 -10.77 -40.15 -15.20
C VAL A 238 -11.60 -39.01 -15.81
N PRO A 239 -11.93 -37.91 -15.10
CA PRO A 239 -12.65 -36.79 -15.70
C PRO A 239 -11.91 -36.18 -16.90
N HIS A 240 -10.59 -36.02 -16.80
CA HIS A 240 -9.77 -35.46 -17.88
C HIS A 240 -9.67 -36.42 -19.07
N MET A 241 -9.46 -37.72 -18.82
CA MET A 241 -9.47 -38.74 -19.87
C MET A 241 -10.81 -38.75 -20.62
N THR A 242 -11.92 -38.74 -19.88
CA THR A 242 -13.27 -38.74 -20.45
C THR A 242 -13.52 -37.48 -21.28
N LYS A 243 -13.05 -36.31 -20.80
CA LYS A 243 -13.13 -35.04 -21.52
C LYS A 243 -12.37 -35.10 -22.85
N ILE A 244 -11.12 -35.58 -22.84
CA ILE A 244 -10.31 -35.75 -24.07
C ILE A 244 -10.97 -36.70 -25.07
N MET A 245 -11.53 -37.82 -24.57
CA MET A 245 -12.23 -38.79 -25.42
C MET A 245 -13.50 -38.22 -26.05
N ARG A 246 -14.19 -37.27 -25.40
CA ARG A 246 -15.45 -36.67 -25.88
C ARG A 246 -15.25 -35.42 -26.72
N GLU A 247 -14.36 -34.51 -26.30
CA GLU A 247 -14.29 -33.12 -26.77
C GLU A 247 -13.22 -32.88 -27.85
N LEU A 248 -12.79 -33.93 -28.56
CA LEU A 248 -11.90 -33.83 -29.73
C LEU A 248 -10.55 -33.15 -29.42
N TRP A 249 -9.64 -33.86 -28.72
CA TRP A 249 -8.16 -33.68 -28.78
C TRP A 249 -7.62 -32.23 -28.88
N SER A 250 -8.26 -31.27 -28.23
CA SER A 250 -7.82 -29.88 -28.32
C SER A 250 -6.53 -29.68 -27.52
N THR A 251 -5.70 -28.72 -27.93
CA THR A 251 -4.46 -28.39 -27.20
C THR A 251 -4.76 -28.03 -25.74
N THR A 252 -5.81 -27.24 -25.49
CA THR A 252 -6.21 -26.82 -24.14
C THR A 252 -6.61 -28.01 -23.26
N THR A 253 -7.41 -28.95 -23.77
CA THR A 253 -7.81 -30.14 -22.99
C THR A 253 -6.62 -31.06 -22.69
N ASN A 254 -5.66 -31.14 -23.60
CA ASN A 254 -4.43 -31.90 -23.38
C ASN A 254 -3.52 -31.22 -22.35
N ASP A 255 -3.43 -29.90 -22.37
CA ASP A 255 -2.66 -29.13 -21.39
C ASP A 255 -3.27 -29.23 -19.98
N GLU A 256 -4.60 -29.15 -19.87
CA GLU A 256 -5.31 -29.34 -18.61
C GLU A 256 -5.07 -30.75 -18.03
N CYS A 257 -5.14 -31.79 -18.86
CA CYS A 257 -4.86 -33.15 -18.42
C CYS A 257 -3.39 -33.33 -17.99
N ALA A 258 -2.44 -32.76 -18.74
CA ALA A 258 -1.03 -32.82 -18.39
C ALA A 258 -0.76 -32.12 -17.04
N ALA A 259 -1.40 -30.97 -16.79
CA ALA A 259 -1.24 -30.21 -15.56
C ALA A 259 -1.83 -30.92 -14.32
N ALA A 260 -2.82 -31.79 -14.51
CA ALA A 260 -3.41 -32.59 -13.44
C ALA A 260 -2.56 -33.82 -13.06
N LEU A 261 -1.63 -34.23 -13.92
CA LEU A 261 -0.79 -35.40 -13.71
C LEU A 261 0.49 -35.04 -12.98
N THR A 262 0.85 -35.89 -12.03
CA THR A 262 2.15 -35.88 -11.35
C THR A 262 2.75 -37.28 -11.41
N LYS A 263 4.06 -37.38 -11.21
CA LYS A 263 4.75 -38.68 -11.17
C LYS A 263 4.12 -39.61 -10.12
N GLU A 264 3.79 -39.07 -8.96
CA GLU A 264 3.20 -39.78 -7.82
C GLU A 264 1.81 -40.33 -8.15
N ILE A 265 0.98 -39.54 -8.84
CA ILE A 265 -0.33 -39.98 -9.35
C ILE A 265 -0.14 -41.15 -10.31
N ILE A 266 0.76 -41.01 -11.29
CA ILE A 266 0.97 -42.03 -12.33
C ILE A 266 1.43 -43.35 -11.74
N ILE A 267 2.29 -43.33 -10.72
CA ILE A 267 2.80 -44.56 -10.08
C ILE A 267 1.67 -45.47 -9.58
N VAL A 268 0.62 -44.91 -8.98
CA VAL A 268 -0.50 -45.68 -8.40
C VAL A 268 -1.65 -45.95 -9.39
N LEU A 269 -1.58 -45.43 -10.62
CA LEU A 269 -2.64 -45.65 -11.60
C LEU A 269 -2.73 -47.13 -12.02
N PRO A 270 -3.95 -47.63 -12.30
CA PRO A 270 -4.15 -48.94 -12.89
C PRO A 270 -3.39 -49.13 -14.23
N PRO A 271 -2.95 -50.36 -14.57
CA PRO A 271 -2.19 -50.64 -15.79
C PRO A 271 -2.87 -50.20 -17.10
N ASP A 272 -4.19 -50.37 -17.19
CA ASP A 272 -5.00 -49.96 -18.35
C ASP A 272 -4.99 -48.44 -18.55
N MET A 273 -5.01 -47.67 -17.46
CA MET A 273 -4.90 -46.21 -17.52
C MET A 273 -3.48 -45.76 -17.87
N LYS A 274 -2.45 -46.46 -17.38
CA LYS A 274 -1.05 -46.21 -17.76
C LYS A 274 -0.83 -46.44 -19.26
N GLU A 275 -1.35 -47.52 -19.82
CA GLU A 275 -1.27 -47.83 -21.25
C GLU A 275 -1.96 -46.76 -22.11
N TRP A 276 -3.14 -46.31 -21.67
CA TRP A 276 -3.82 -45.20 -22.32
C TRP A 276 -3.00 -43.90 -22.26
N LEU A 277 -2.45 -43.57 -21.08
CA LEU A 277 -1.64 -42.36 -20.89
C LEU A 277 -0.35 -42.39 -21.71
N GLU A 278 0.30 -43.54 -21.87
CA GLU A 278 1.48 -43.67 -22.73
C GLU A 278 1.15 -43.34 -24.20
N THR A 279 0.06 -43.91 -24.70
CA THR A 279 -0.41 -43.66 -26.06
C THR A 279 -0.80 -42.20 -26.23
N TRP A 280 -1.54 -41.66 -25.27
CA TRP A 280 -1.98 -40.27 -25.27
C TRP A 280 -0.80 -39.30 -25.20
N SER A 281 0.16 -39.49 -24.30
CA SER A 281 1.28 -38.57 -24.11
C SER A 281 2.16 -38.50 -25.36
N ARG A 282 2.33 -39.63 -26.06
CA ARG A 282 3.05 -39.68 -27.34
C ARG A 282 2.32 -38.92 -28.45
N GLN A 283 1.00 -39.06 -28.53
CA GLN A 283 0.18 -38.37 -29.53
C GLN A 283 0.06 -36.86 -29.23
N ALA A 284 -0.04 -36.48 -27.97
CA ALA A 284 -0.15 -35.09 -27.52
C ALA A 284 1.20 -34.36 -27.36
N GLY A 285 2.33 -35.06 -27.55
CA GLY A 285 3.68 -34.49 -27.42
C GLY A 285 4.09 -34.15 -25.97
N LYS A 286 3.55 -34.84 -24.98
CA LYS A 286 3.83 -34.64 -23.54
C LYS A 286 4.91 -35.61 -23.06
N GLN A 287 6.15 -35.36 -23.46
CA GLN A 287 7.29 -36.25 -23.21
C GLN A 287 7.52 -36.55 -21.73
N GLU A 288 7.28 -35.58 -20.84
CA GLU A 288 7.46 -35.75 -19.40
C GLU A 288 6.53 -36.83 -18.83
N VAL A 289 5.26 -36.82 -19.23
CA VAL A 289 4.29 -37.86 -18.83
C VAL A 289 4.68 -39.22 -19.40
N GLU A 290 5.18 -39.28 -20.64
CA GLU A 290 5.65 -40.55 -21.24
C GLU A 290 6.78 -41.17 -20.41
N VAL A 291 7.72 -40.34 -19.94
CA VAL A 291 8.83 -40.80 -19.07
C VAL A 291 8.28 -41.32 -17.75
N TRP A 292 7.36 -40.58 -17.10
CA TRP A 292 6.78 -41.02 -15.84
C TRP A 292 6.01 -42.33 -15.95
N VAL A 293 5.24 -42.52 -17.01
CA VAL A 293 4.51 -43.77 -17.26
C VAL A 293 5.46 -44.94 -17.46
N ARG A 294 6.55 -44.74 -18.21
CA ARG A 294 7.56 -45.78 -18.44
C ARG A 294 8.34 -46.16 -17.17
N GLU A 295 8.58 -45.19 -16.29
CA GLU A 295 9.22 -45.42 -14.99
C GLU A 295 8.28 -46.09 -13.98
N ALA A 296 6.96 -45.89 -14.11
CA ALA A 296 5.93 -46.41 -13.22
C ALA A 296 5.56 -47.88 -13.52
N THR A 297 6.56 -48.77 -13.55
CA THR A 297 6.40 -50.20 -13.88
C THR A 297 5.67 -51.00 -12.81
N GLU A 298 5.64 -50.50 -11.58
CA GLU A 298 5.01 -51.17 -10.43
C GLU A 298 3.50 -50.88 -10.38
N ASP A 299 2.70 -51.90 -10.06
CA ASP A 299 1.27 -51.77 -9.80
C ASP A 299 1.03 -51.60 -8.29
N LEU A 300 1.02 -50.35 -7.83
CA LEU A 300 0.89 -50.00 -6.41
C LEU A 300 -0.53 -49.54 -6.07
N GLU A 301 -1.07 -50.04 -4.97
CA GLU A 301 -2.36 -49.58 -4.42
C GLU A 301 -2.22 -48.21 -3.72
N THR A 302 -1.06 -47.96 -3.11
CA THR A 302 -0.76 -46.71 -2.41
C THR A 302 0.70 -46.34 -2.56
N TYR A 303 0.99 -45.06 -2.74
CA TYR A 303 2.35 -44.52 -2.82
C TYR A 303 2.54 -43.43 -1.78
N GLU A 304 3.68 -43.48 -1.08
CA GLU A 304 4.07 -42.52 -0.06
C GLU A 304 5.39 -41.87 -0.47
N TRP A 305 5.45 -40.54 -0.41
CA TRP A 305 6.66 -39.78 -0.75
C TRP A 305 6.94 -38.70 0.29
N GLY A 306 8.23 -38.41 0.47
CA GLY A 306 8.68 -37.29 1.26
C GLY A 306 8.63 -36.02 0.43
N GLU A 307 7.76 -35.09 0.79
CA GLU A 307 7.77 -33.74 0.23
C GLU A 307 8.42 -32.80 1.25
N THR A 308 9.56 -32.25 0.84
CA THR A 308 10.24 -31.21 1.59
C THR A 308 9.51 -29.89 1.31
N GLN A 309 8.44 -29.63 2.05
CA GLN A 309 7.76 -28.35 1.94
C GLN A 309 8.68 -27.30 2.55
N ALA A 310 9.04 -26.27 1.77
CA ALA A 310 9.65 -25.08 2.31
C ALA A 310 8.65 -24.49 3.29
N MET A 311 8.89 -24.70 4.58
CA MET A 311 8.00 -24.17 5.58
C MET A 311 8.26 -22.67 5.59
N GLU A 312 7.19 -21.88 5.46
CA GLU A 312 7.35 -20.45 5.62
C GLU A 312 8.01 -20.21 6.98
N PRO A 313 9.11 -19.43 7.05
CA PRO A 313 9.89 -19.26 8.28
C PRO A 313 9.03 -18.86 9.49
N ILE A 314 7.89 -18.23 9.21
CA ILE A 314 6.85 -17.86 10.16
C ILE A 314 6.26 -19.04 10.94
N CYS A 315 5.98 -20.17 10.29
CA CYS A 315 5.36 -21.32 10.94
C CYS A 315 6.36 -22.01 11.87
N ALA A 316 7.66 -22.00 11.53
CA ALA A 316 8.70 -22.55 12.39
C ALA A 316 8.79 -21.74 13.69
N VAL A 317 8.76 -20.42 13.56
CA VAL A 317 8.73 -19.51 14.70
C VAL A 317 7.48 -19.68 15.54
N ILE A 318 6.29 -19.79 14.93
CA ILE A 318 5.04 -19.98 15.67
C ILE A 318 5.08 -21.30 16.47
N ASN A 319 5.56 -22.39 15.86
CA ASN A 319 5.69 -23.68 16.55
C ASN A 319 6.71 -23.60 17.70
N GLU A 320 7.86 -22.93 17.51
CA GLU A 320 8.84 -22.75 18.58
C GLU A 320 8.28 -21.90 19.74
N LEU A 321 7.46 -20.89 19.44
CA LEU A 321 6.76 -20.09 20.44
C LEU A 321 5.68 -20.88 21.19
N ASP A 322 4.94 -21.73 20.48
CA ASP A 322 3.91 -22.59 21.08
C ASP A 322 4.54 -23.64 22.01
N GLU A 323 5.65 -24.27 21.60
CA GLU A 323 6.43 -25.17 22.46
C GLU A 323 6.94 -24.46 23.73
N LEU A 324 7.40 -23.22 23.60
CA LEU A 324 7.84 -22.40 24.74
C LEU A 324 6.68 -22.10 25.70
N GLN A 325 5.47 -21.88 25.20
CA GLN A 325 4.27 -21.64 26.02
C GLN A 325 3.89 -22.86 26.88
N HIS A 326 4.24 -24.07 26.44
CA HIS A 326 3.99 -25.31 27.18
C HIS A 326 5.15 -25.69 28.12
N SER A 327 6.29 -24.98 28.05
CA SER A 327 7.43 -25.20 28.95
C SER A 327 7.16 -24.58 30.33
N LYS A 328 7.56 -25.26 31.42
CA LYS A 328 7.41 -24.73 32.79
C LYS A 328 8.36 -23.56 33.12
N ASP A 329 9.31 -23.25 32.25
CA ASP A 329 10.46 -22.36 32.50
C ASP A 329 10.39 -21.03 31.73
N ILE A 330 9.18 -20.53 31.48
CA ILE A 330 8.91 -19.27 30.75
C ILE A 330 9.56 -18.06 31.43
N THR A 331 9.84 -18.11 32.74
CA THR A 331 10.50 -17.04 33.48
C THR A 331 11.99 -16.88 33.13
N SER A 332 12.61 -17.87 32.49
CA SER A 332 14.00 -17.79 32.09
C SER A 332 14.25 -16.63 31.12
N ILE A 333 15.40 -15.96 31.26
CA ILE A 333 15.79 -14.85 30.37
C ILE A 333 15.90 -15.34 28.91
N ALA A 334 16.36 -16.58 28.73
CA ALA A 334 16.45 -17.23 27.43
C ALA A 334 15.07 -17.42 26.76
N ALA A 335 14.06 -17.89 27.50
CA ALA A 335 12.70 -18.01 26.97
C ALA A 335 12.12 -16.64 26.58
N ARG A 336 12.36 -15.59 27.39
CA ARG A 336 11.93 -14.23 27.06
C ARG A 336 12.60 -13.65 25.81
N HIS A 337 13.89 -13.94 25.59
CA HIS A 337 14.58 -13.54 24.35
C HIS A 337 14.02 -14.28 23.13
N LYS A 338 13.85 -15.60 23.21
CA LYS A 338 13.24 -16.38 22.11
C LYS A 338 11.83 -15.90 21.76
N ILE A 339 11.01 -15.59 22.76
CA ILE A 339 9.67 -15.03 22.56
C ILE A 339 9.72 -13.69 21.83
N ARG A 340 10.66 -12.83 22.20
CA ARG A 340 10.86 -11.52 21.56
C ARG A 340 11.29 -11.67 20.10
N ASP A 341 12.31 -12.50 19.85
CA ASP A 341 12.85 -12.72 18.50
C ASP A 341 11.79 -13.35 17.59
N GLY A 342 11.01 -14.29 18.12
CA GLY A 342 9.90 -14.90 17.40
C GLY A 342 8.80 -13.89 17.07
N MET A 343 8.38 -13.05 18.02
CA MET A 343 7.42 -11.98 17.76
C MET A 343 7.93 -10.97 16.72
N ALA A 344 9.21 -10.60 16.76
CA ALA A 344 9.83 -9.71 15.78
C ALA A 344 9.79 -10.32 14.37
N MET A 345 10.10 -11.62 14.24
CA MET A 345 10.02 -12.32 12.97
C MET A 345 8.57 -12.38 12.47
N ILE A 346 7.59 -12.60 13.37
CA ILE A 346 6.17 -12.59 13.01
C ILE A 346 5.72 -11.23 12.47
N ARG A 347 6.08 -10.14 13.15
CA ARG A 347 5.76 -8.78 12.68
C ARG A 347 6.38 -8.49 11.32
N SER A 348 7.64 -8.87 11.11
CA SER A 348 8.34 -8.68 9.84
C SER A 348 7.64 -9.43 8.69
N TYR A 349 7.22 -10.66 8.93
CA TYR A 349 6.45 -11.44 7.96
C TYR A 349 5.10 -10.79 7.64
N ILE A 350 4.32 -10.36 8.65
CA ILE A 350 3.03 -9.70 8.45
C ILE A 350 3.20 -8.44 7.60
N MET A 351 4.19 -7.60 7.90
CA MET A 351 4.48 -6.40 7.11
C MET A 351 4.88 -6.73 5.67
N GLY A 352 5.68 -7.79 5.47
CA GLY A 352 6.03 -8.27 4.13
C GLY A 352 4.80 -8.77 3.35
N MET A 353 3.91 -9.49 4.01
CA MET A 353 2.66 -9.98 3.42
C MET A 353 1.69 -8.85 3.09
N GLU A 354 1.56 -7.84 3.94
CA GLU A 354 0.77 -6.63 3.63
C GLU A 354 1.27 -5.94 2.36
N GLY A 355 2.60 -5.87 2.16
CA GLY A 355 3.20 -5.34 0.94
C GLY A 355 2.78 -6.15 -0.30
N LYS A 356 2.93 -7.47 -0.24
CA LYS A 356 2.54 -8.38 -1.33
C LYS A 356 1.03 -8.32 -1.62
N TRP A 357 0.19 -8.25 -0.59
CA TRP A 357 -1.26 -8.14 -0.75
C TRP A 357 -1.66 -6.81 -1.37
N LYS A 358 -1.00 -5.71 -0.99
CA LYS A 358 -1.19 -4.41 -1.66
C LYS A 358 -0.79 -4.50 -3.13
N GLU A 359 0.38 -5.05 -3.45
CA GLU A 359 0.81 -5.22 -4.84
C GLU A 359 -0.16 -6.08 -5.66
N TRP A 360 -0.64 -7.20 -5.08
CA TRP A 360 -1.63 -8.05 -5.71
C TRP A 360 -2.96 -7.32 -5.94
N ALA A 361 -3.47 -6.60 -4.94
CA ALA A 361 -4.68 -5.80 -5.07
C ALA A 361 -4.54 -4.69 -6.13
N TYR A 362 -3.39 -4.01 -6.19
CA TYR A 362 -3.09 -3.04 -7.25
C TYR A 362 -3.06 -3.69 -8.63
N LYS A 363 -2.48 -4.89 -8.74
CA LYS A 363 -2.42 -5.63 -9.99
C LYS A 363 -3.82 -6.03 -10.48
N GLU A 364 -4.68 -6.53 -9.58
CA GLU A 364 -6.05 -6.91 -9.94
C GLU A 364 -6.89 -5.68 -10.29
N LEU A 365 -6.81 -4.60 -9.51
CA LEU A 365 -7.49 -3.34 -9.81
C LEU A 365 -7.04 -2.75 -11.15
N SER A 366 -5.74 -2.79 -11.44
CA SER A 366 -5.19 -2.34 -12.72
C SER A 366 -5.70 -3.16 -13.90
N LYS A 367 -5.84 -4.49 -13.71
CA LYS A 367 -6.41 -5.40 -14.70
C LYS A 367 -7.89 -5.09 -14.94
N GLU A 368 -8.70 -4.94 -13.90
CA GLU A 368 -10.12 -4.55 -14.02
C GLU A 368 -10.28 -3.19 -14.74
N LEU A 369 -9.41 -2.22 -14.42
CA LEU A 369 -9.42 -0.92 -15.08
C LEU A 369 -9.10 -1.03 -16.58
N LEU A 370 -8.13 -1.87 -16.95
CA LEU A 370 -7.79 -2.13 -18.35
C LEU A 370 -8.93 -2.82 -19.10
N GLU A 371 -9.59 -3.79 -18.46
CA GLU A 371 -10.78 -4.46 -19.03
C GLU A 371 -11.93 -3.46 -19.24
N CYS A 372 -12.19 -2.58 -18.27
CA CYS A 372 -13.19 -1.51 -18.41
C CYS A 372 -12.83 -0.53 -19.54
N GLN A 373 -11.56 -0.14 -19.66
CA GLN A 373 -11.09 0.72 -20.76
C GLN A 373 -11.30 0.05 -22.12
N ALA A 374 -11.03 -1.25 -22.23
CA ALA A 374 -11.26 -2.03 -23.46
C ALA A 374 -12.75 -2.12 -23.81
N ALA A 375 -13.63 -2.29 -22.82
CA ALA A 375 -15.08 -2.30 -23.01
C ALA A 375 -15.57 -0.93 -23.52
N ILE A 376 -15.15 0.16 -22.87
CA ILE A 376 -15.50 1.53 -23.30
C ILE A 376 -15.01 1.81 -24.73
N ALA A 377 -13.79 1.38 -25.07
CA ALA A 377 -13.26 1.57 -26.42
C ALA A 377 -14.09 0.81 -27.48
N THR A 378 -14.56 -0.40 -27.15
CA THR A 378 -15.47 -1.18 -27.98
C THR A 378 -16.80 -0.44 -28.20
N ASP A 379 -17.41 0.06 -27.14
CA ASP A 379 -18.69 0.79 -27.19
C ASP A 379 -18.58 2.09 -28.00
N VAL A 380 -17.51 2.87 -27.77
CA VAL A 380 -17.25 4.10 -28.54
C VAL A 380 -17.06 3.79 -30.03
N SER A 381 -16.40 2.68 -30.36
CA SER A 381 -16.23 2.25 -31.76
C SER A 381 -17.55 1.81 -32.38
N PHE A 382 -18.41 1.14 -31.62
CA PHE A 382 -19.75 0.77 -32.04
C PHE A 382 -20.63 2.01 -32.32
N ILE A 383 -20.66 2.97 -31.40
CA ILE A 383 -21.41 4.23 -31.56
C ILE A 383 -20.93 4.99 -32.80
N ARG A 384 -19.62 5.09 -32.99
CA ARG A 384 -19.03 5.75 -34.16
C ARG A 384 -19.49 5.12 -35.47
N ARG A 385 -19.42 3.79 -35.57
CA ARG A 385 -19.88 3.05 -36.75
C ARG A 385 -21.38 3.29 -37.00
N SER A 386 -22.20 3.27 -35.94
CA SER A 386 -23.63 3.53 -36.06
C SER A 386 -23.94 4.95 -36.55
N LEU A 387 -23.15 5.95 -36.17
CA LEU A 387 -23.29 7.32 -36.66
C LEU A 387 -22.89 7.42 -38.14
N GLU A 388 -21.77 6.81 -38.53
CA GLU A 388 -21.32 6.76 -39.92
C GLU A 388 -22.35 6.09 -40.84
N GLU A 389 -22.93 4.97 -40.41
CA GLU A 389 -24.02 4.28 -41.14
C GLU A 389 -25.29 5.15 -41.26
N ASN A 390 -25.62 5.92 -40.23
CA ASN A 390 -26.78 6.82 -40.25
C ASN A 390 -26.55 8.02 -41.18
N ASP A 391 -25.35 8.60 -41.17
CA ASP A 391 -24.96 9.67 -42.08
C ASP A 391 -24.97 9.19 -43.53
N GLU A 392 -24.45 7.98 -43.80
CA GLU A 392 -24.50 7.37 -45.13
C GLU A 392 -25.96 7.16 -45.59
N ARG A 393 -26.83 6.70 -44.68
CA ARG A 393 -28.27 6.53 -44.97
C ARG A 393 -28.94 7.87 -45.27
N CYS A 394 -28.61 8.93 -44.53
CA CYS A 394 -29.12 10.29 -44.78
C CYS A 394 -28.64 10.83 -46.12
N TRP A 395 -27.37 10.63 -46.46
CA TRP A 395 -26.80 11.02 -47.75
C TRP A 395 -27.46 10.29 -48.92
N LYS A 396 -27.64 8.97 -48.82
CA LYS A 396 -28.36 8.17 -49.84
C LYS A 396 -29.79 8.67 -50.04
N LYS A 397 -30.51 8.97 -48.95
CA LYS A 397 -31.87 9.53 -49.01
C LYS A 397 -31.92 10.90 -49.69
N ARG A 398 -30.99 11.81 -49.36
CA ARG A 398 -30.89 13.13 -50.00
C ARG A 398 -30.60 13.01 -51.49
N ARG A 399 -29.67 12.13 -51.88
CA ARG A 399 -29.34 11.88 -53.30
C ARG A 399 -30.55 11.39 -54.08
N ALA A 400 -31.26 10.38 -53.57
CA ALA A 400 -32.47 9.85 -54.20
C ALA A 400 -33.56 10.93 -54.36
N ASN A 401 -33.74 11.80 -53.37
CA ASN A 401 -34.68 12.92 -53.46
C ASN A 401 -34.28 13.93 -54.55
N MET A 402 -32.99 14.23 -54.71
CA MET A 402 -32.51 15.13 -55.78
C MET A 402 -32.69 14.51 -57.17
N GLU A 403 -32.41 13.22 -57.32
CA GLU A 403 -32.63 12.48 -58.57
C GLU A 403 -34.11 12.45 -58.96
N ASN A 404 -35.01 12.21 -57.99
CA ASN A 404 -36.45 12.24 -58.22
C ASN A 404 -36.96 13.63 -58.61
N ALA A 405 -36.46 14.69 -57.99
CA ALA A 405 -36.83 16.07 -58.34
C ALA A 405 -36.39 16.44 -59.76
N ALA A 406 -35.16 16.06 -60.15
CA ALA A 406 -34.66 16.30 -61.50
C ALA A 406 -35.50 15.59 -62.58
N ASN A 407 -35.98 14.38 -62.29
CA ASN A 407 -36.83 13.63 -63.22
C ASN A 407 -38.26 14.22 -63.34
N ASP A 408 -38.81 14.80 -62.28
CA ASP A 408 -40.14 15.43 -62.30
C ASP A 408 -40.17 16.75 -63.10
N ASP A 409 -39.08 17.54 -63.05
CA ASP A 409 -38.95 18.76 -63.87
C ASP A 409 -38.76 18.46 -65.37
N GLY A 410 -38.11 17.34 -65.71
CA GLY A 410 -38.04 16.83 -67.09
C GLY A 410 -39.40 16.37 -67.64
N ALA A 411 -40.28 15.87 -66.78
CA ALA A 411 -41.64 15.51 -67.17
C ALA A 411 -42.52 16.76 -67.42
N LYS A 412 -42.39 17.81 -66.61
CA LYS A 412 -43.17 19.07 -66.77
C LYS A 412 -42.77 19.89 -68.00
N THR A 413 -41.51 19.82 -68.43
CA THR A 413 -41.03 20.50 -69.64
C THR A 413 -41.55 19.85 -70.93
N ASN A 414 -41.92 18.56 -70.92
CA ASN A 414 -42.55 17.87 -72.06
C ASN A 414 -44.06 18.14 -72.22
N TRP A 415 -44.72 18.81 -71.26
CA TRP A 415 -46.14 19.20 -71.39
C TRP A 415 -46.33 20.60 -71.99
N LEU A 416 -45.24 21.34 -72.25
CA LEU A 416 -45.26 22.72 -72.79
C LEU A 416 -44.75 22.81 -74.24
N LEU A 417 -44.55 21.67 -74.90
CA LEU A 417 -44.38 21.50 -76.34
C LEU A 417 -45.62 20.80 -76.90
#